data_AF-A0A1S2ZTB3-F1
#
_entry.id   AF-A0A1S2ZTB3-F1
#
_cell.length_a   1.000
_cell.length_b   1.000
_cell.length_c   1.000
_cell.angle_alpha   90.00
_cell.angle_beta   90.00
_cell.angle_gamma   90.00
#
_symmetry.space_group_name_H-M   'P 1'
#
loop_
_entity.id
_entity.type
_entity.pdbx_description
1 polymer ?
#
loop_
_entity_poly.entity_id
_entity_poly.type
_entity_poly.pdbx_seq_one_letter_code
_entity_poly.pdbx_strand_id
1 'polypeptide(L)'
;MAALLLLSGIFLLLLLPTAAPSHCYLAKKEECRDHQQFVPGSWLAGEGLNVITLQRSGSFPVDTQRYLNRDGSCTLCFNDLQQGTLQRLPLALINWRAQATGCQRKTVKAQVSSKDEVAKDVANSVNNDWRLGLDLGKLVNTANPVSVQLSVAGSDSKIAKFANEKASQDQYVFTSDKIECLFYSSHLVHDPPLQLDFRKAVHSLPPYYNSYSQWKYERIISNYGTHIIRSMQLGGRITTVTALRTCELALKGLKANEVAQCLGIELNIGGKGSHSAEFKHCEELKQQLQMGSSFHHDYQERYTEIIGGNHSFMHELLFSEQTEVDQFKIWANTLPYSPGIVQYTLEPLHVLLKKGDPRRKTLRKAVSKYILSRTHWKDCSQPCAMGQYKKPNNPCECACYGSPVSTQDCCPRQRGLAHLVVMNFVARDLWGDPSNPTDAYLKIKYGNQELRVGIVWNNDNPKWMTEVDFGNVMLPSGGALTVEVWDADDGWNDDLLGMCERTPMSGTHEGTQKDDTMAVVVIGEAEARTQTWG
;
A
#
# COMPACT_ATOMS: atom_id res chain seq x y z
N MET A 1 -43.11 -19.74 -57.76
CA MET A 1 -42.53 -18.80 -56.77
C MET A 1 -42.87 -19.15 -55.31
N ALA A 2 -44.01 -19.77 -55.01
CA ALA A 2 -44.35 -20.16 -53.62
C ALA A 2 -43.49 -21.30 -53.03
N ALA A 3 -43.03 -22.25 -53.85
CA ALA A 3 -42.23 -23.39 -53.37
C ALA A 3 -40.78 -23.02 -52.99
N LEU A 4 -40.17 -22.02 -53.64
CA LEU A 4 -38.82 -21.55 -53.28
C LEU A 4 -38.81 -20.78 -51.95
N LEU A 5 -39.89 -20.08 -51.61
CA LEU A 5 -40.01 -19.34 -50.35
C LEU A 5 -40.14 -20.26 -49.14
N LEU A 6 -40.83 -21.41 -49.28
CA LEU A 6 -40.93 -22.43 -48.23
C LEU A 6 -39.58 -23.13 -47.94
N LEU A 7 -38.79 -23.41 -48.99
CA LEU A 7 -37.43 -23.97 -48.83
C LEU A 7 -36.46 -22.96 -48.18
N SER A 8 -36.61 -21.65 -48.46
CA SER A 8 -35.79 -20.60 -47.83
C SER A 8 -36.11 -20.39 -46.34
N GLY A 9 -37.38 -20.59 -45.93
CA GLY A 9 -37.79 -20.50 -44.53
C GLY A 9 -37.30 -21.66 -43.67
N ILE A 10 -37.22 -22.87 -44.24
CA ILE A 10 -36.70 -24.06 -43.55
C ILE A 10 -35.17 -23.98 -43.38
N PHE A 11 -34.46 -23.41 -44.36
CA PHE A 11 -33.01 -23.19 -44.26
C PHE A 11 -32.64 -22.10 -43.23
N LEU A 12 -33.50 -21.09 -43.04
CA LEU A 12 -33.32 -20.06 -42.01
C LEU A 12 -33.53 -20.58 -40.57
N LEU A 13 -34.41 -21.58 -40.38
CA LEU A 13 -34.63 -22.24 -39.09
C LEU A 13 -33.45 -23.15 -38.68
N LEU A 14 -32.68 -23.67 -39.64
CA LEU A 14 -31.44 -24.43 -39.41
C LEU A 14 -30.21 -23.55 -39.13
N LEU A 15 -30.33 -22.23 -39.32
CA LEU A 15 -29.29 -21.22 -39.04
C LEU A 15 -29.51 -20.47 -37.71
N LEU A 16 -30.57 -20.81 -36.96
CA LEU A 16 -30.64 -20.40 -35.57
C LEU A 16 -29.48 -21.07 -34.83
N PRO A 17 -28.57 -20.31 -34.19
CA PRO A 17 -27.55 -20.92 -33.35
C PRO A 17 -28.28 -21.79 -32.34
N THR A 18 -28.01 -23.10 -32.36
CA THR A 18 -28.45 -23.98 -31.28
C THR A 18 -28.00 -23.31 -29.99
N ALA A 19 -28.94 -22.98 -29.11
CA ALA A 19 -28.62 -22.47 -27.79
C ALA A 19 -27.56 -23.42 -27.24
N ALA A 20 -26.35 -22.89 -26.99
CA ALA A 20 -25.24 -23.71 -26.49
C ALA A 20 -25.81 -24.53 -25.31
N PRO A 21 -25.60 -25.86 -25.29
CA PRO A 21 -26.15 -26.70 -24.24
C PRO A 21 -25.84 -26.05 -22.90
N SER A 22 -26.84 -25.89 -22.04
CA SER A 22 -26.59 -25.36 -20.71
C SER A 22 -25.51 -26.24 -20.05
N HIS A 23 -24.36 -25.66 -19.70
CA HIS A 23 -23.24 -26.39 -19.09
C HIS A 23 -23.65 -27.16 -17.82
N CYS A 24 -24.80 -26.82 -17.23
CA CYS A 24 -25.45 -27.58 -16.18
C CYS A 24 -26.87 -27.98 -16.59
N TYR A 25 -27.34 -29.13 -16.12
CA TYR A 25 -28.71 -29.61 -16.32
C TYR A 25 -29.27 -30.30 -15.06
N LEU A 26 -30.58 -30.48 -15.03
CA LEU A 26 -31.27 -31.20 -13.98
C LEU A 26 -31.21 -32.71 -14.27
N ALA A 27 -30.49 -33.44 -13.44
CA ALA A 27 -30.29 -34.88 -13.53
C ALA A 27 -31.30 -35.65 -12.66
N LYS A 28 -31.60 -36.89 -13.07
CA LYS A 28 -32.48 -37.78 -12.32
C LYS A 28 -31.73 -38.38 -11.11
N LYS A 29 -32.51 -38.92 -10.16
CA LYS A 29 -31.99 -39.45 -8.90
C LYS A 29 -30.89 -40.49 -9.04
N GLU A 30 -31.00 -41.36 -10.05
CA GLU A 30 -30.03 -42.41 -10.35
C GLU A 30 -28.69 -41.80 -10.78
N GLU A 31 -28.73 -40.93 -11.78
CA GLU A 31 -27.56 -40.22 -12.31
C GLU A 31 -26.87 -39.35 -11.24
N CYS A 32 -27.65 -38.72 -10.36
CA CYS A 32 -27.12 -37.98 -9.21
C CYS A 32 -26.27 -38.83 -8.25
N ARG A 33 -26.53 -40.14 -8.16
CA ARG A 33 -25.77 -41.05 -7.29
C ARG A 33 -24.44 -41.47 -7.92
N ASP A 34 -24.36 -41.52 -9.24
CA ASP A 34 -23.19 -41.99 -9.99
C ASP A 34 -22.02 -40.99 -9.94
N HIS A 35 -22.31 -39.71 -9.78
CA HIS A 35 -21.30 -38.65 -9.63
C HIS A 35 -21.17 -38.23 -8.18
N GLN A 36 -19.97 -38.17 -7.61
CA GLN A 36 -19.77 -37.77 -6.19
C GLN A 36 -19.08 -36.43 -5.99
N GLN A 37 -18.31 -35.98 -6.98
CA GLN A 37 -17.52 -34.75 -6.89
C GLN A 37 -18.41 -33.52 -7.04
N PHE A 38 -18.14 -32.49 -6.24
CA PHE A 38 -18.75 -31.19 -6.41
C PHE A 38 -17.91 -30.31 -7.34
N VAL A 39 -18.55 -29.32 -7.96
CA VAL A 39 -17.80 -28.31 -8.74
C VAL A 39 -16.75 -27.61 -7.85
N PRO A 40 -15.55 -27.31 -8.38
CA PRO A 40 -14.46 -26.73 -7.60
C PRO A 40 -14.83 -25.42 -6.91
N GLY A 41 -14.40 -25.26 -5.66
CA GLY A 41 -14.62 -24.07 -4.84
C GLY A 41 -16.07 -23.81 -4.41
N SER A 42 -17.01 -24.72 -4.68
CA SER A 42 -18.42 -24.58 -4.26
C SER A 42 -18.61 -24.43 -2.75
N TRP A 43 -17.71 -24.99 -1.95
CA TRP A 43 -17.71 -24.85 -0.48
C TRP A 43 -17.37 -23.44 0.02
N LEU A 44 -16.81 -22.59 -0.84
CA LEU A 44 -16.48 -21.19 -0.50
C LEU A 44 -17.70 -20.26 -0.56
N ALA A 45 -18.83 -20.76 -1.07
CA ALA A 45 -20.03 -19.97 -1.29
C ALA A 45 -20.75 -19.65 0.01
N GLY A 46 -21.10 -18.39 0.21
CA GLY A 46 -21.79 -17.96 1.42
C GLY A 46 -20.95 -18.06 2.69
N GLU A 47 -19.63 -18.31 2.59
CA GLU A 47 -18.70 -18.20 3.71
C GLU A 47 -18.72 -16.77 4.26
N GLY A 48 -18.64 -16.66 5.59
CA GLY A 48 -18.58 -15.38 6.27
C GLY A 48 -17.27 -14.65 6.03
N LEU A 49 -17.29 -13.32 5.91
CA LEU A 49 -16.12 -12.48 5.69
C LEU A 49 -16.18 -11.18 6.50
N ASN A 50 -15.05 -10.76 7.07
CA ASN A 50 -14.91 -9.46 7.72
C ASN A 50 -14.41 -8.43 6.70
N VAL A 51 -15.23 -7.43 6.38
CA VAL A 51 -14.92 -6.46 5.31
C VAL A 51 -13.72 -5.56 5.67
N ILE A 52 -13.46 -5.35 6.96
CA ILE A 52 -12.35 -4.50 7.42
C ILE A 52 -11.01 -5.18 7.17
N THR A 53 -10.93 -6.50 7.42
CA THR A 53 -9.70 -7.28 7.23
C THR A 53 -9.62 -7.96 5.85
N LEU A 54 -10.76 -8.03 5.13
CA LEU A 54 -10.99 -8.90 3.97
C LEU A 54 -10.63 -10.36 4.18
N GLN A 55 -10.61 -10.81 5.45
CA GLN A 55 -10.37 -12.20 5.78
C GLN A 55 -11.69 -12.96 5.88
N ARG A 56 -11.70 -14.15 5.29
CA ARG A 56 -12.78 -15.11 5.50
C ARG A 56 -12.77 -15.58 6.95
N SER A 57 -13.95 -15.81 7.49
CA SER A 57 -14.16 -16.17 8.89
C SER A 57 -13.86 -17.64 9.19
N GLY A 58 -13.78 -18.50 8.18
CA GLY A 58 -13.73 -19.95 8.35
C GLY A 58 -15.04 -20.57 8.83
N SER A 59 -16.09 -19.76 9.03
CA SER A 59 -17.44 -20.19 9.40
C SER A 59 -18.40 -19.99 8.23
N PHE A 60 -19.35 -20.91 8.10
CA PHE A 60 -20.26 -20.98 6.96
C PHE A 60 -21.71 -20.75 7.42
N PRO A 61 -22.25 -19.53 7.29
CA PRO A 61 -23.67 -19.25 7.50
C PRO A 61 -24.61 -20.05 6.58
N VAL A 62 -24.11 -20.44 5.41
CA VAL A 62 -24.85 -21.09 4.33
C VAL A 62 -24.44 -22.56 4.23
N ASP A 63 -25.41 -23.44 3.99
CA ASP A 63 -25.23 -24.87 3.75
C ASP A 63 -24.97 -25.13 2.26
N THR A 64 -23.72 -25.43 1.93
CA THR A 64 -23.29 -25.79 0.57
C THR A 64 -23.16 -27.30 0.36
N GLN A 65 -23.57 -28.12 1.33
CA GLN A 65 -23.46 -29.59 1.25
C GLN A 65 -24.70 -30.22 0.61
N ARG A 66 -25.87 -29.59 0.74
CA ARG A 66 -27.11 -30.08 0.12
C ARG A 66 -27.10 -29.88 -1.39
N TYR A 67 -27.40 -30.95 -2.12
CA TYR A 67 -27.45 -30.97 -3.59
C TYR A 67 -28.69 -31.66 -4.17
N LEU A 68 -29.42 -32.44 -3.35
CA LEU A 68 -30.63 -33.14 -3.77
C LEU A 68 -31.87 -32.29 -3.54
N ASN A 69 -32.67 -32.12 -4.59
CA ASN A 69 -34.01 -31.58 -4.52
C ASN A 69 -34.95 -32.53 -3.73
N ARG A 70 -36.15 -32.04 -3.41
CA ARG A 70 -37.15 -32.83 -2.64
C ARG A 70 -37.60 -34.11 -3.35
N ASP A 71 -37.60 -34.10 -4.67
CA ASP A 71 -37.93 -35.25 -5.53
C ASP A 71 -36.73 -36.20 -5.72
N GLY A 72 -35.55 -35.85 -5.19
CA GLY A 72 -34.31 -36.61 -5.33
C GLY A 72 -33.53 -36.30 -6.60
N SER A 73 -33.98 -35.38 -7.46
CA SER A 73 -33.17 -34.86 -8.57
C SER A 73 -32.02 -33.97 -8.06
N CYS A 74 -31.04 -33.67 -8.91
CA CYS A 74 -29.95 -32.75 -8.60
C CYS A 74 -29.48 -32.01 -9.85
N THR A 75 -28.67 -30.98 -9.67
CA THR A 75 -28.02 -30.29 -10.80
C THR A 75 -26.62 -30.85 -11.00
N LEU A 76 -26.32 -31.30 -12.21
CA LEU A 76 -24.99 -31.71 -12.65
C LEU A 76 -24.46 -30.70 -13.67
N CYS A 77 -23.16 -30.44 -13.62
CA CYS A 77 -22.45 -29.52 -14.51
C CYS A 77 -21.27 -30.20 -15.19
N PHE A 78 -21.10 -29.96 -16.48
CA PHE A 78 -19.92 -30.34 -17.25
C PHE A 78 -18.76 -29.40 -16.97
N ASN A 79 -17.62 -29.94 -16.56
CA ASN A 79 -16.41 -29.16 -16.33
C ASN A 79 -15.37 -29.37 -17.44
N ASP A 80 -15.39 -28.48 -18.43
CA ASP A 80 -14.47 -28.51 -19.58
C ASP A 80 -13.00 -28.32 -19.18
N LEU A 81 -12.75 -27.65 -18.04
CA LEU A 81 -11.39 -27.46 -17.50
C LEU A 81 -10.85 -28.73 -16.81
N GLN A 82 -11.69 -29.75 -16.63
CA GLN A 82 -11.32 -31.06 -16.10
C GLN A 82 -11.82 -32.17 -17.04
N GLN A 83 -11.51 -32.06 -18.33
CA GLN A 83 -11.78 -33.09 -19.35
C GLN A 83 -13.27 -33.44 -19.50
N GLY A 84 -14.17 -32.49 -19.26
CA GLY A 84 -15.62 -32.68 -19.40
C GLY A 84 -16.25 -33.48 -18.25
N THR A 85 -15.58 -33.58 -17.09
CA THR A 85 -16.10 -34.34 -15.94
C THR A 85 -17.44 -33.76 -15.45
N LEU A 86 -18.41 -34.64 -15.20
CA LEU A 86 -19.71 -34.31 -14.60
C LEU A 86 -19.60 -34.16 -13.09
N GLN A 87 -20.00 -33.00 -12.58
CA GLN A 87 -19.84 -32.60 -11.18
C GLN A 87 -21.14 -32.04 -10.59
N ARG A 88 -21.38 -32.31 -9.31
CA ARG A 88 -22.56 -31.85 -8.56
C ARG A 88 -22.49 -30.35 -8.28
N LEU A 89 -23.60 -29.66 -8.51
CA LEU A 89 -23.81 -28.29 -8.05
C LEU A 89 -24.68 -28.28 -6.78
N PRO A 90 -24.24 -27.65 -5.67
CA PRO A 90 -25.07 -27.50 -4.48
C PRO A 90 -26.35 -26.68 -4.74
N LEU A 91 -27.41 -26.96 -3.99
CA LEU A 91 -28.68 -26.21 -4.05
C LEU A 91 -28.52 -24.72 -3.71
N ALA A 92 -27.47 -24.39 -2.95
CA ALA A 92 -27.16 -23.03 -2.58
C ALA A 92 -26.63 -22.19 -3.77
N LEU A 93 -26.20 -22.82 -4.86
CA LEU A 93 -25.50 -22.20 -5.97
C LEU A 93 -26.29 -22.25 -7.28
N ILE A 94 -26.11 -21.21 -8.10
CA ILE A 94 -26.64 -21.07 -9.45
C ILE A 94 -25.60 -20.41 -10.35
N ASN A 95 -25.85 -20.46 -11.66
CA ASN A 95 -25.02 -19.81 -12.68
C ASN A 95 -23.54 -20.21 -12.58
N TRP A 96 -23.26 -21.47 -12.23
CA TRP A 96 -21.90 -21.98 -12.27
C TRP A 96 -21.42 -22.07 -13.71
N ARG A 97 -20.22 -21.55 -13.98
CA ARG A 97 -19.62 -21.55 -15.31
C ARG A 97 -18.12 -21.78 -15.20
N ALA A 98 -17.60 -22.70 -16.02
CA ALA A 98 -16.18 -22.78 -16.33
C ALA A 98 -15.84 -21.70 -17.38
N GLN A 99 -14.79 -20.92 -17.11
CA GLN A 99 -14.27 -19.89 -17.99
C GLN A 99 -13.03 -20.45 -18.69
N ALA A 100 -13.06 -20.54 -20.02
CA ALA A 100 -11.96 -21.08 -20.83
C ALA A 100 -10.83 -20.06 -21.05
N THR A 101 -10.47 -19.29 -20.02
CA THR A 101 -9.36 -18.34 -20.07
C THR A 101 -8.09 -19.03 -19.62
N GLY A 102 -7.21 -19.40 -20.56
CA GLY A 102 -5.86 -19.85 -20.22
C GLY A 102 -5.16 -18.83 -19.31
N CYS A 103 -4.40 -19.30 -18.33
CA CYS A 103 -3.68 -18.45 -17.39
C CYS A 103 -2.41 -17.89 -18.06
N GLN A 104 -2.42 -16.61 -18.41
CA GLN A 104 -1.25 -15.93 -18.95
C GLN A 104 -0.51 -15.20 -17.83
N ARG A 105 0.81 -15.31 -17.82
CA ARG A 105 1.69 -14.53 -16.93
C ARG A 105 1.75 -13.09 -17.43
N LYS A 106 0.68 -12.33 -17.15
CA LYS A 106 0.57 -10.90 -17.49
C LYS A 106 0.32 -10.13 -16.22
N THR A 107 1.28 -9.29 -15.84
CA THR A 107 1.10 -8.38 -14.72
C THR A 107 0.16 -7.24 -15.08
N VAL A 108 -0.68 -6.84 -14.13
CA VAL A 108 -1.29 -5.50 -14.16
C VAL A 108 -0.15 -4.50 -13.94
N LYS A 109 -0.12 -3.39 -14.70
CA LYS A 109 0.96 -2.40 -14.61
C LYS A 109 1.17 -1.99 -13.14
N ALA A 110 2.42 -2.09 -12.70
CA ALA A 110 2.87 -1.63 -11.39
C ALA A 110 2.48 -0.15 -11.21
N GLN A 111 1.73 0.14 -10.15
CA GLN A 111 1.36 1.50 -9.77
C GLN A 111 2.04 1.85 -8.45
N VAL A 112 2.72 3.00 -8.43
CA VAL A 112 3.25 3.58 -7.19
C VAL A 112 2.07 4.14 -6.40
N SER A 113 1.99 3.80 -5.12
CA SER A 113 0.85 4.07 -4.27
C SER A 113 1.27 4.49 -2.86
N SER A 114 0.45 5.32 -2.21
CA SER A 114 0.55 5.57 -0.77
C SER A 114 -0.05 4.42 0.03
N LYS A 115 0.22 4.34 1.34
CA LYS A 115 -0.36 3.30 2.21
C LYS A 115 -1.89 3.25 2.18
N ASP A 116 -2.53 4.43 2.03
CA ASP A 116 -3.97 4.56 1.96
C ASP A 116 -4.52 4.04 0.62
N GLU A 117 -3.75 4.17 -0.45
CA GLU A 117 -4.07 3.65 -1.78
C GLU A 117 -3.85 2.13 -1.85
N VAL A 118 -2.86 1.58 -1.16
CA VAL A 118 -2.68 0.12 -1.02
C VAL A 118 -3.93 -0.51 -0.40
N ALA A 119 -4.48 0.08 0.67
CA ALA A 119 -5.72 -0.42 1.27
C ALA A 119 -6.92 -0.36 0.32
N LYS A 120 -7.01 0.71 -0.51
CA LYS A 120 -8.05 0.81 -1.55
C LYS A 120 -7.89 -0.25 -2.63
N ASP A 121 -6.66 -0.51 -3.08
CA ASP A 121 -6.39 -1.52 -4.11
C ASP A 121 -6.79 -2.92 -3.64
N VAL A 122 -6.47 -3.27 -2.39
CA VAL A 122 -6.88 -4.53 -1.76
C VAL A 122 -8.42 -4.67 -1.74
N ALA A 123 -9.14 -3.57 -1.50
CA ALA A 123 -10.60 -3.53 -1.52
C ALA A 123 -11.23 -3.70 -2.91
N ASN A 124 -10.47 -3.52 -4.00
CA ASN A 124 -10.97 -3.71 -5.38
C ASN A 124 -11.32 -5.17 -5.70
N SER A 125 -10.96 -6.13 -4.85
CA SER A 125 -11.43 -7.52 -4.95
C SER A 125 -12.93 -7.67 -4.65
N VAL A 126 -13.57 -6.65 -4.05
CA VAL A 126 -15.00 -6.59 -3.76
C VAL A 126 -15.74 -5.88 -4.91
N ASN A 127 -16.42 -6.64 -5.76
CA ASN A 127 -17.05 -6.17 -7.00
C ASN A 127 -18.49 -5.66 -6.82
N ASN A 128 -18.82 -5.08 -5.67
CA ASN A 128 -20.10 -4.42 -5.44
C ASN A 128 -20.01 -3.39 -4.32
N ASP A 129 -21.06 -2.57 -4.17
CA ASP A 129 -21.21 -1.73 -2.99
C ASP A 129 -21.62 -2.57 -1.78
N TRP A 130 -20.64 -3.07 -1.04
CA TRP A 130 -20.82 -3.83 0.18
C TRP A 130 -21.55 -3.06 1.28
N ARG A 131 -21.64 -1.72 1.19
CA ARG A 131 -22.28 -0.85 2.19
C ARG A 131 -23.81 -0.93 2.11
N LEU A 132 -24.35 -1.43 1.00
CA LEU A 132 -25.79 -1.50 0.79
C LEU A 132 -26.47 -2.33 1.87
N GLY A 133 -27.51 -1.74 2.47
CA GLY A 133 -28.23 -2.35 3.57
C GLY A 133 -27.56 -2.18 4.94
N LEU A 134 -26.49 -1.40 5.07
CA LEU A 134 -25.90 -1.00 6.35
C LEU A 134 -26.24 0.46 6.70
N ASP A 135 -26.26 0.77 7.99
CA ASP A 135 -26.56 2.10 8.53
C ASP A 135 -25.26 2.92 8.71
N LEU A 136 -24.44 3.05 7.66
CA LEU A 136 -23.12 3.73 7.73
C LEU A 136 -23.21 5.26 7.54
N GLY A 137 -24.12 5.73 6.69
CA GLY A 137 -24.26 7.15 6.34
C GLY A 137 -24.80 8.05 7.46
N LYS A 138 -25.42 7.48 8.51
CA LYS A 138 -25.94 8.24 9.65
C LYS A 138 -24.88 8.66 10.66
N LEU A 139 -23.65 8.15 10.53
CA LEU A 139 -22.54 8.39 11.46
C LEU A 139 -21.37 9.13 10.80
N VAL A 140 -21.40 9.28 9.47
CA VAL A 140 -20.54 10.23 8.74
C VAL A 140 -21.29 11.56 8.71
N ASN A 141 -20.95 12.48 9.61
CA ASN A 141 -21.58 13.80 9.63
C ASN A 141 -21.18 14.52 8.33
N THR A 142 -22.08 14.55 7.34
CA THR A 142 -21.87 15.05 5.97
C THR A 142 -21.78 16.59 5.89
N ALA A 143 -21.52 17.27 7.01
CA ALA A 143 -21.33 18.73 7.01
C ALA A 143 -20.06 19.16 6.26
N ASN A 144 -19.11 18.26 6.02
CA ASN A 144 -17.96 18.54 5.16
C ASN A 144 -17.42 17.26 4.48
N PRO A 145 -17.99 16.82 3.34
CA PRO A 145 -17.56 15.60 2.64
C PRO A 145 -16.14 15.68 2.04
N VAL A 146 -15.51 16.86 2.07
CA VAL A 146 -14.18 17.11 1.49
C VAL A 146 -13.03 16.82 2.46
N SER A 147 -13.27 16.76 3.78
CA SER A 147 -12.20 16.71 4.80
C SER A 147 -11.94 15.33 5.42
N VAL A 148 -12.68 14.29 5.04
CA VAL A 148 -12.55 12.95 5.65
C VAL A 148 -12.47 11.88 4.56
N GLN A 149 -11.27 11.35 4.35
CA GLN A 149 -11.09 10.18 3.49
C GLN A 149 -11.43 8.90 4.26
N LEU A 150 -12.42 8.15 3.76
CA LEU A 150 -12.92 6.94 4.39
C LEU A 150 -12.48 5.70 3.58
N SER A 151 -11.39 5.06 4.00
CA SER A 151 -11.00 3.72 3.53
C SER A 151 -11.34 2.70 4.62
N VAL A 152 -12.47 1.99 4.50
CA VAL A 152 -12.91 0.99 5.50
C VAL A 152 -12.58 -0.43 5.08
N ALA A 153 -13.00 -0.81 3.86
CA ALA A 153 -12.79 -2.15 3.36
C ALA A 153 -11.28 -2.41 3.20
N GLY A 154 -10.80 -3.53 3.71
CA GLY A 154 -9.39 -3.91 3.62
C GLY A 154 -8.41 -3.04 4.42
N SER A 155 -8.89 -2.06 5.19
CA SER A 155 -8.04 -1.17 5.99
C SER A 155 -7.18 -1.89 7.05
N ASP A 156 -7.64 -3.05 7.53
CA ASP A 156 -6.92 -3.92 8.46
C ASP A 156 -6.52 -5.27 7.82
N SER A 157 -6.45 -5.31 6.48
CA SER A 157 -5.93 -6.46 5.75
C SER A 157 -4.44 -6.67 6.03
N LYS A 158 -3.92 -7.88 5.80
CA LYS A 158 -2.49 -8.17 6.02
C LYS A 158 -1.58 -7.29 5.16
N ILE A 159 -1.98 -7.03 3.91
CA ILE A 159 -1.26 -6.13 2.99
C ILE A 159 -1.31 -4.68 3.51
N ALA A 160 -2.46 -4.20 3.97
CA ALA A 160 -2.58 -2.86 4.55
C ALA A 160 -1.78 -2.72 5.85
N LYS A 161 -1.75 -3.76 6.70
CA LYS A 161 -0.90 -3.81 7.91
C LYS A 161 0.57 -3.69 7.55
N PHE A 162 1.05 -4.47 6.58
CA PHE A 162 2.42 -4.36 6.07
C PHE A 162 2.74 -2.93 5.62
N ALA A 163 1.86 -2.30 4.83
CA ALA A 163 2.07 -0.93 4.36
C ALA A 163 2.07 0.09 5.52
N ASN A 164 1.18 -0.07 6.49
CA ASN A 164 1.10 0.79 7.67
C ASN A 164 2.33 0.64 8.59
N GLU A 165 2.80 -0.59 8.80
CA GLU A 165 4.00 -0.89 9.57
C GLU A 165 5.22 -0.24 8.92
N LYS A 166 5.40 -0.39 7.60
CA LYS A 166 6.51 0.23 6.87
C LYS A 166 6.45 1.76 6.91
N ALA A 167 5.29 2.33 6.63
CA ALA A 167 5.09 3.78 6.69
C ALA A 167 5.16 4.37 8.11
N SER A 168 5.27 3.54 9.16
CA SER A 168 5.56 3.99 10.52
C SER A 168 7.05 3.97 10.86
N GLN A 169 7.87 3.29 10.06
CA GLN A 169 9.31 3.13 10.27
C GLN A 169 10.11 4.20 9.51
N ASP A 170 9.67 4.56 8.30
CA ASP A 170 10.32 5.53 7.42
C ASP A 170 9.29 6.06 6.40
N GLN A 171 9.72 6.98 5.54
CA GLN A 171 8.92 7.45 4.42
C GLN A 171 8.94 6.45 3.26
N TYR A 172 7.87 5.66 3.13
CA TYR A 172 7.72 4.66 2.07
C TYR A 172 6.67 5.05 1.01
N VAL A 173 6.95 4.62 -0.21
CA VAL A 173 5.97 4.44 -1.27
C VAL A 173 5.92 2.97 -1.66
N PHE A 174 4.79 2.51 -2.20
CA PHE A 174 4.55 1.09 -2.45
C PHE A 174 4.29 0.84 -3.93
N THR A 175 4.79 -0.29 -4.45
CA THR A 175 4.39 -0.81 -5.76
C THR A 175 3.67 -2.13 -5.60
N SER A 176 2.58 -2.32 -6.34
CA SER A 176 1.74 -3.52 -6.33
C SER A 176 1.83 -4.22 -7.68
N ASP A 177 2.37 -5.44 -7.67
CA ASP A 177 2.43 -6.32 -8.83
C ASP A 177 1.40 -7.44 -8.67
N LYS A 178 0.53 -7.60 -9.67
CA LYS A 178 -0.62 -8.51 -9.60
C LYS A 178 -0.76 -9.37 -10.84
N ILE A 179 -0.92 -10.68 -10.64
CA ILE A 179 -1.28 -11.66 -11.66
C ILE A 179 -2.59 -12.34 -11.24
N GLU A 180 -3.58 -12.35 -12.12
CA GLU A 180 -4.89 -12.95 -11.89
C GLU A 180 -5.24 -13.94 -13.01
N CYS A 181 -5.70 -15.12 -12.63
CA CYS A 181 -6.21 -16.14 -13.53
C CYS A 181 -7.58 -16.58 -13.04
N LEU A 182 -8.61 -16.43 -13.88
CA LEU A 182 -10.00 -16.73 -13.55
C LEU A 182 -10.40 -18.01 -14.30
N PHE A 183 -11.05 -18.94 -13.60
CA PHE A 183 -11.40 -20.27 -14.11
C PHE A 183 -12.87 -20.61 -13.90
N TYR A 184 -13.48 -20.16 -12.79
CA TYR A 184 -14.88 -20.45 -12.53
C TYR A 184 -15.61 -19.21 -12.05
N SER A 185 -16.90 -19.14 -12.32
CA SER A 185 -17.79 -18.15 -11.71
C SER A 185 -19.03 -18.83 -11.16
N SER A 186 -19.55 -18.36 -10.03
CA SER A 186 -20.82 -18.85 -9.47
C SER A 186 -21.48 -17.83 -8.56
N HIS A 187 -22.78 -18.02 -8.32
CA HIS A 187 -23.62 -17.11 -7.53
C HIS A 187 -24.46 -17.89 -6.53
N LEU A 188 -24.69 -17.29 -5.37
CA LEU A 188 -25.57 -17.83 -4.36
C LEU A 188 -27.05 -17.59 -4.75
N VAL A 189 -27.93 -18.57 -4.53
CA VAL A 189 -29.39 -18.41 -4.72
C VAL A 189 -29.97 -17.36 -3.79
N HIS A 190 -31.10 -16.73 -4.13
CA HIS A 190 -31.67 -15.65 -3.32
C HIS A 190 -31.92 -16.04 -1.85
N ASP A 191 -32.52 -17.20 -1.60
CA ASP A 191 -32.79 -17.72 -0.25
C ASP A 191 -32.00 -19.01 -0.04
N PRO A 192 -30.70 -18.92 0.29
CA PRO A 192 -29.85 -20.10 0.41
C PRO A 192 -30.21 -20.89 1.67
N PRO A 193 -30.08 -22.22 1.65
CA PRO A 193 -30.25 -23.02 2.85
C PRO A 193 -29.20 -22.60 3.90
N LEU A 194 -29.64 -22.34 5.13
CA LEU A 194 -28.76 -21.90 6.21
C LEU A 194 -28.18 -23.09 6.98
N GLN A 195 -26.91 -22.98 7.35
CA GLN A 195 -26.25 -23.96 8.19
C GLN A 195 -26.90 -24.02 9.58
N LEU A 196 -27.00 -25.23 10.13
CA LEU A 196 -27.69 -25.47 11.41
C LEU A 196 -27.10 -24.63 12.56
N ASP A 197 -25.78 -24.55 12.64
CA ASP A 197 -25.11 -23.83 13.72
C ASP A 197 -25.34 -22.32 13.63
N PHE A 198 -25.32 -21.75 12.42
CA PHE A 198 -25.66 -20.35 12.21
C PHE A 198 -27.10 -20.05 12.61
N ARG A 199 -28.05 -20.94 12.24
CA ARG A 199 -29.46 -20.80 12.67
C ARG A 199 -29.58 -20.79 14.18
N LYS A 200 -28.95 -21.73 14.88
CA LYS A 200 -28.93 -21.79 16.35
C LYS A 200 -28.31 -20.53 16.96
N ALA A 201 -27.19 -20.08 16.41
CA ALA A 201 -26.47 -18.91 16.88
C ALA A 201 -27.34 -17.65 16.77
N VAL A 202 -27.98 -17.43 15.62
CA VAL A 202 -28.96 -16.33 15.42
C VAL A 202 -30.17 -16.50 16.34
N HIS A 203 -30.65 -17.72 16.56
CA HIS A 203 -31.80 -17.96 17.43
C HIS A 203 -31.56 -17.55 18.89
N SER A 204 -30.31 -17.65 19.35
CA SER A 204 -29.91 -17.25 20.71
C SER A 204 -29.69 -15.73 20.89
N LEU A 205 -29.77 -14.93 19.82
CA LEU A 205 -29.64 -13.48 19.92
C LEU A 205 -30.88 -12.83 20.56
N PRO A 206 -30.71 -11.91 21.53
CA PRO A 206 -31.81 -11.09 22.04
C PRO A 206 -32.43 -10.23 20.93
N PRO A 207 -33.73 -9.90 20.96
CA PRO A 207 -34.38 -9.09 19.93
C PRO A 207 -33.99 -7.60 19.97
N TYR A 208 -33.10 -7.17 20.87
CA TYR A 208 -32.64 -5.80 21.06
C TYR A 208 -31.11 -5.69 21.06
N TYR A 209 -30.58 -4.53 20.65
CA TYR A 209 -29.14 -4.22 20.63
C TYR A 209 -28.84 -3.00 21.52
N ASN A 210 -28.29 -3.25 22.71
CA ASN A 210 -27.87 -2.26 23.72
C ASN A 210 -26.54 -2.67 24.38
N SER A 211 -26.07 -1.93 25.39
CA SER A 211 -24.80 -2.21 26.08
C SER A 211 -24.70 -3.62 26.65
N TYR A 212 -25.80 -4.19 27.17
CA TYR A 212 -25.83 -5.54 27.77
C TYR A 212 -25.87 -6.66 26.73
N SER A 213 -26.47 -6.43 25.55
CA SER A 213 -26.55 -7.43 24.48
C SER A 213 -25.46 -7.29 23.42
N GLN A 214 -24.70 -6.21 23.42
CA GLN A 214 -23.70 -5.88 22.40
C GLN A 214 -22.71 -7.03 22.14
N TRP A 215 -22.12 -7.59 23.20
CA TRP A 215 -21.14 -8.68 23.08
C TRP A 215 -21.70 -9.94 22.40
N LYS A 216 -23.00 -10.24 22.55
CA LYS A 216 -23.63 -11.41 21.90
C LYS A 216 -23.67 -11.23 20.39
N TYR A 217 -23.93 -10.01 19.93
CA TYR A 217 -23.90 -9.68 18.51
C TYR A 217 -22.48 -9.62 17.97
N GLU A 218 -21.55 -9.03 18.72
CA GLU A 218 -20.14 -8.99 18.33
C GLU A 218 -19.54 -10.39 18.21
N ARG A 219 -19.95 -11.34 19.07
CA ARG A 219 -19.56 -12.75 18.93
C ARG A 219 -20.04 -13.37 17.62
N ILE A 220 -21.27 -13.11 17.19
CA ILE A 220 -21.77 -13.57 15.88
C ILE A 220 -20.96 -12.96 14.75
N ILE A 221 -20.68 -11.65 14.81
CA ILE A 221 -19.91 -10.93 13.79
C ILE A 221 -18.46 -11.41 13.74
N SER A 222 -17.86 -11.69 14.89
CA SER A 222 -16.49 -12.22 14.96
C SER A 222 -16.40 -13.64 14.41
N ASN A 223 -17.41 -14.47 14.66
CA ASN A 223 -17.41 -15.87 14.22
C ASN A 223 -17.77 -16.03 12.74
N TYR A 224 -18.79 -15.29 12.27
CA TYR A 224 -19.37 -15.43 10.92
C TYR A 224 -19.04 -14.26 10.00
N GLY A 225 -18.20 -13.32 10.44
CA GLY A 225 -17.89 -12.12 9.68
C GLY A 225 -18.99 -11.06 9.69
N THR A 226 -18.71 -9.97 9.00
CA THR A 226 -19.64 -8.85 8.79
C THR A 226 -20.57 -9.08 7.60
N HIS A 227 -20.09 -9.83 6.61
CA HIS A 227 -20.70 -10.07 5.31
C HIS A 227 -20.62 -11.55 4.96
N ILE A 228 -21.35 -11.95 3.94
CA ILE A 228 -21.21 -13.24 3.27
C ILE A 228 -20.76 -13.04 1.83
N ILE A 229 -20.04 -14.02 1.30
CA ILE A 229 -19.67 -14.06 -0.12
C ILE A 229 -20.88 -14.48 -0.95
N ARG A 230 -21.35 -13.57 -1.81
CA ARG A 230 -22.60 -13.72 -2.58
C ARG A 230 -22.36 -14.24 -3.99
N SER A 231 -21.36 -13.72 -4.66
CA SER A 231 -20.86 -14.24 -5.94
C SER A 231 -19.35 -14.32 -5.89
N MET A 232 -18.80 -15.21 -6.72
CA MET A 232 -17.37 -15.49 -6.74
C MET A 232 -16.88 -15.66 -8.17
N GLN A 233 -15.69 -15.13 -8.43
CA GLN A 233 -14.82 -15.54 -9.52
C GLN A 233 -13.63 -16.26 -8.90
N LEU A 234 -13.50 -17.53 -9.24
CA LEU A 234 -12.55 -18.46 -8.66
C LEU A 234 -11.40 -18.70 -9.63
N GLY A 235 -10.22 -18.89 -9.08
CA GLY A 235 -9.01 -19.20 -9.85
C GLY A 235 -7.77 -18.99 -9.02
N GLY A 236 -6.79 -18.27 -9.55
CA GLY A 236 -5.54 -17.95 -8.87
C GLY A 236 -5.25 -16.46 -8.88
N ARG A 237 -4.70 -15.93 -7.79
CA ARG A 237 -4.17 -14.57 -7.73
C ARG A 237 -2.86 -14.57 -6.98
N ILE A 238 -1.87 -13.89 -7.55
CA ILE A 238 -0.65 -13.55 -6.85
C ILE A 238 -0.58 -12.03 -6.77
N THR A 239 -0.38 -11.51 -5.58
CA THR A 239 -0.23 -10.07 -5.32
C THR A 239 1.01 -9.86 -4.48
N THR A 240 1.95 -9.06 -4.98
CA THR A 240 3.15 -8.67 -4.26
C THR A 240 3.18 -7.17 -4.11
N VAL A 241 3.24 -6.72 -2.86
CA VAL A 241 3.45 -5.31 -2.53
C VAL A 241 4.90 -5.13 -2.08
N THR A 242 5.66 -4.32 -2.82
CA THR A 242 7.04 -3.97 -2.49
C THR A 242 7.07 -2.57 -1.89
N ALA A 243 7.67 -2.43 -0.71
CA ALA A 243 7.88 -1.18 -0.03
C ALA A 243 9.21 -0.57 -0.46
N LEU A 244 9.18 0.68 -0.95
CA LEU A 244 10.34 1.42 -1.42
C LEU A 244 10.59 2.64 -0.52
N ARG A 245 11.79 2.73 0.08
CA ARG A 245 12.20 3.88 0.89
C ARG A 245 12.37 5.10 -0.01
N THR A 246 11.46 6.06 0.13
CA THR A 246 11.32 7.20 -0.78
C THR A 246 12.59 8.04 -0.84
N CYS A 247 13.16 8.36 0.33
CA CYS A 247 14.34 9.21 0.39
C CYS A 247 15.64 8.48 0.06
N GLU A 248 15.70 7.17 0.29
CA GLU A 248 16.84 6.38 -0.18
C GLU A 248 16.89 6.35 -1.72
N LEU A 249 15.73 6.18 -2.37
CA LEU A 249 15.64 6.29 -3.83
C LEU A 249 16.08 7.67 -4.33
N ALA A 250 15.60 8.74 -3.69
CA ALA A 250 15.99 10.10 -4.05
C ALA A 250 17.51 10.32 -3.96
N LEU A 251 18.17 9.80 -2.90
CA LEU A 251 19.62 9.86 -2.72
C LEU A 251 20.40 9.04 -3.77
N LYS A 252 19.78 8.00 -4.34
CA LYS A 252 20.33 7.23 -5.48
C LYS A 252 20.01 7.87 -6.84
N GLY A 253 19.29 9.00 -6.86
CA GLY A 253 18.84 9.64 -8.09
C GLY A 253 17.71 8.89 -8.82
N LEU A 254 16.98 8.02 -8.11
CA LEU A 254 15.92 7.17 -8.67
C LEU A 254 14.54 7.69 -8.32
N LYS A 255 13.61 7.53 -9.26
CA LYS A 255 12.17 7.69 -9.01
C LYS A 255 11.55 6.34 -8.68
N ALA A 256 10.59 6.33 -7.76
CA ALA A 256 9.86 5.12 -7.40
C ALA A 256 9.17 4.43 -8.60
N ASN A 257 8.71 5.21 -9.59
CA ASN A 257 8.09 4.66 -10.80
C ASN A 257 9.09 3.91 -11.69
N GLU A 258 10.36 4.33 -11.72
CA GLU A 258 11.40 3.62 -12.50
C GLU A 258 11.65 2.24 -11.89
N VAL A 259 11.79 2.18 -10.56
CA VAL A 259 11.94 0.92 -9.82
C VAL A 259 10.70 0.03 -9.98
N ALA A 260 9.49 0.59 -9.86
CA ALA A 260 8.24 -0.13 -10.04
C ALA A 260 8.12 -0.77 -11.44
N GLN A 261 8.50 -0.04 -12.49
CA GLN A 261 8.51 -0.56 -13.85
C GLN A 261 9.49 -1.72 -14.01
N CYS A 262 10.71 -1.59 -13.47
CA CYS A 262 11.69 -2.66 -13.58
C CYS A 262 11.31 -3.92 -12.80
N LEU A 263 10.71 -3.77 -11.61
CA LEU A 263 10.13 -4.90 -10.87
C LEU A 263 9.04 -5.61 -11.69
N GLY A 264 8.12 -4.85 -12.29
CA GLY A 264 7.06 -5.41 -13.14
C GLY A 264 7.58 -6.07 -14.42
N ILE A 265 8.67 -5.58 -14.99
CA ILE A 265 9.33 -6.18 -16.15
C ILE A 265 9.99 -7.50 -15.76
N GLU A 266 10.72 -7.55 -14.65
CA GLU A 266 11.38 -8.77 -14.15
C GLU A 266 10.37 -9.92 -13.93
N LEU A 267 9.15 -9.60 -13.50
CA LEU A 267 8.06 -10.58 -13.37
C LEU A 267 7.56 -11.17 -14.69
N ASN A 268 7.78 -10.48 -15.81
CA ASN A 268 7.36 -10.93 -17.14
C ASN A 268 8.49 -11.63 -17.92
N ILE A 269 9.70 -11.77 -17.34
CA ILE A 269 10.86 -12.43 -17.97
C ILE A 269 10.66 -13.95 -17.93
N GLY A 270 9.88 -14.42 -18.90
CA GLY A 270 9.65 -15.82 -19.27
C GLY A 270 9.03 -15.94 -20.68
N GLY A 271 8.98 -14.82 -21.42
CA GLY A 271 8.46 -14.69 -22.79
C GLY A 271 9.29 -13.69 -23.61
N LYS A 272 8.76 -13.22 -24.77
CA LYS A 272 9.42 -12.30 -25.75
C LYS A 272 9.91 -10.93 -25.20
N GLY A 273 9.83 -10.69 -23.89
CA GLY A 273 10.10 -9.41 -23.22
C GLY A 273 11.58 -9.05 -23.02
N SER A 274 12.50 -10.01 -23.15
CA SER A 274 13.96 -9.79 -22.99
C SER A 274 14.60 -8.86 -24.03
N HIS A 275 13.86 -8.48 -25.08
CA HIS A 275 14.32 -7.56 -26.12
C HIS A 275 13.54 -6.23 -26.17
N SER A 276 12.63 -6.01 -25.22
CA SER A 276 11.84 -4.78 -25.14
C SER A 276 12.72 -3.55 -24.81
N ALA A 277 12.27 -2.36 -25.22
CA ALA A 277 12.99 -1.12 -24.91
C ALA A 277 13.02 -0.87 -23.39
N GLU A 278 11.93 -1.25 -22.71
CA GLU A 278 11.78 -1.14 -21.27
C GLU A 278 12.75 -2.09 -20.53
N PHE A 279 12.93 -3.32 -21.02
CA PHE A 279 13.93 -4.23 -20.45
C PHE A 279 15.36 -3.68 -20.59
N LYS A 280 15.72 -3.16 -21.77
CA LYS A 280 17.03 -2.53 -21.98
C LYS A 280 17.26 -1.36 -21.04
N HIS A 281 16.25 -0.51 -20.84
CA HIS A 281 16.31 0.60 -19.91
C HIS A 281 16.59 0.12 -18.46
N CYS A 282 15.96 -0.97 -18.03
CA CYS A 282 16.21 -1.54 -16.70
C CYS A 282 17.63 -2.13 -16.57
N GLU A 283 18.17 -2.75 -17.61
CA GLU A 283 19.55 -3.23 -17.61
C GLU A 283 20.58 -2.09 -17.61
N GLU A 284 20.32 -0.99 -18.33
CA GLU A 284 21.12 0.24 -18.24
C GLU A 284 21.10 0.83 -16.83
N LEU A 285 19.91 0.86 -16.20
CA LEU A 285 19.74 1.38 -14.85
C LEU A 285 20.48 0.52 -13.81
N LYS A 286 20.47 -0.81 -13.95
CA LYS A 286 21.28 -1.71 -13.11
C LYS A 286 22.76 -1.40 -13.18
N GLN A 287 23.28 -1.20 -14.40
CA GLN A 287 24.69 -0.86 -14.62
C GLN A 287 25.05 0.49 -13.99
N GLN A 288 24.20 1.50 -14.19
CA GLN A 288 24.40 2.83 -13.61
C GLN A 288 24.43 2.79 -12.07
N LEU A 289 23.57 1.97 -11.48
CA LEU A 289 23.45 1.81 -10.02
C LEU A 289 24.50 0.85 -9.43
N GLN A 290 25.32 0.21 -10.26
CA GLN A 290 26.29 -0.82 -9.85
C GLN A 290 25.62 -1.97 -9.08
N MET A 291 24.41 -2.36 -9.49
CA MET A 291 23.66 -3.44 -8.84
C MET A 291 24.32 -4.78 -9.15
N GLY A 292 24.53 -5.60 -8.11
CA GLY A 292 25.15 -6.92 -8.25
C GLY A 292 24.19 -8.01 -8.77
N SER A 293 22.89 -7.73 -8.84
CA SER A 293 21.86 -8.72 -9.16
C SER A 293 20.63 -8.08 -9.86
N SER A 294 19.41 -8.35 -9.39
CA SER A 294 18.14 -7.91 -9.97
C SER A 294 17.45 -6.84 -9.10
N PHE A 295 16.48 -6.11 -9.65
CA PHE A 295 15.65 -5.20 -8.84
C PHE A 295 14.91 -5.98 -7.75
N HIS A 296 14.41 -7.18 -8.07
CA HIS A 296 13.75 -7.99 -7.06
C HIS A 296 14.71 -8.52 -5.97
N HIS A 297 16.01 -8.64 -6.23
CA HIS A 297 16.96 -9.01 -5.19
C HIS A 297 17.36 -7.81 -4.34
N ASP A 298 17.46 -6.61 -4.89
CA ASP A 298 17.87 -5.43 -4.09
C ASP A 298 16.72 -4.84 -3.25
N TYR A 299 15.47 -4.90 -3.75
CA TYR A 299 14.31 -4.27 -3.09
C TYR A 299 13.45 -5.23 -2.24
N GLN A 300 14.05 -6.01 -1.34
CA GLN A 300 13.45 -7.20 -0.71
C GLN A 300 12.30 -6.96 0.27
N GLU A 301 12.02 -5.71 0.66
CA GLU A 301 10.95 -5.39 1.62
C GLU A 301 9.57 -5.60 1.00
N ARG A 302 9.05 -6.83 1.07
CA ARG A 302 7.83 -7.24 0.37
C ARG A 302 6.85 -8.03 1.24
N TYR A 303 5.59 -7.92 0.85
CA TYR A 303 4.55 -8.84 1.27
C TYR A 303 3.89 -9.48 0.04
N THR A 304 3.86 -10.81 0.00
CA THR A 304 3.25 -11.58 -1.09
C THR A 304 2.05 -12.37 -0.58
N GLU A 305 0.91 -12.19 -1.23
CA GLU A 305 -0.31 -12.98 -1.05
C GLU A 305 -0.53 -13.87 -2.26
N ILE A 306 -0.75 -15.17 -2.00
CA ILE A 306 -1.09 -16.16 -3.03
C ILE A 306 -2.46 -16.73 -2.70
N ILE A 307 -3.36 -16.68 -3.67
CA ILE A 307 -4.70 -17.24 -3.64
C ILE A 307 -4.80 -18.34 -4.68
N GLY A 308 -5.31 -19.50 -4.26
CA GLY A 308 -5.49 -20.66 -5.14
C GLY A 308 -4.19 -21.41 -5.42
N GLY A 309 -4.37 -22.62 -5.92
CA GLY A 309 -3.30 -23.57 -6.23
C GLY A 309 -2.81 -24.36 -5.03
N ASN A 310 -1.79 -25.18 -5.23
CA ASN A 310 -1.12 -25.89 -4.15
C ASN A 310 -0.01 -25.02 -3.52
N HIS A 311 0.08 -25.02 -2.19
CA HIS A 311 0.97 -24.17 -1.39
C HIS A 311 2.37 -24.78 -1.18
N SER A 312 2.69 -25.93 -1.80
CA SER A 312 3.94 -26.66 -1.54
C SER A 312 5.24 -25.92 -1.93
N PHE A 313 5.19 -24.86 -2.75
CA PHE A 313 6.39 -24.17 -3.29
C PHE A 313 6.24 -22.64 -3.35
N MET A 314 5.87 -22.00 -2.22
CA MET A 314 5.43 -20.59 -2.20
C MET A 314 6.53 -19.52 -2.40
N HIS A 315 7.78 -19.78 -2.04
CA HIS A 315 8.80 -18.72 -1.94
C HIS A 315 9.42 -18.28 -3.27
N GLU A 316 9.19 -19.01 -4.38
CA GLU A 316 9.89 -18.82 -5.65
C GLU A 316 8.97 -18.51 -6.85
N LEU A 317 7.65 -18.44 -6.67
CA LEU A 317 6.67 -18.40 -7.77
C LEU A 317 6.76 -17.18 -8.71
N LEU A 318 7.25 -16.04 -8.21
CA LEU A 318 7.28 -14.78 -8.96
C LEU A 318 8.67 -14.40 -9.46
N PHE A 319 9.71 -14.70 -8.68
CA PHE A 319 11.05 -14.14 -8.86
C PHE A 319 12.14 -15.23 -8.91
N SER A 320 11.78 -16.50 -9.14
CA SER A 320 12.78 -17.55 -9.35
C SER A 320 13.71 -17.19 -10.50
N GLU A 321 15.00 -17.04 -10.22
CA GLU A 321 16.03 -17.02 -11.26
C GLU A 321 15.99 -18.37 -11.99
N GLN A 322 15.62 -18.33 -13.26
CA GLN A 322 15.73 -19.41 -14.25
C GLN A 322 15.94 -20.83 -13.69
N THR A 323 14.93 -21.38 -13.02
CA THR A 323 14.87 -22.84 -12.90
C THR A 323 14.40 -23.39 -14.25
N GLU A 324 14.98 -24.52 -14.66
CA GLU A 324 14.62 -25.30 -15.87
C GLU A 324 13.10 -25.64 -15.95
N VAL A 325 12.40 -25.48 -14.82
CA VAL A 325 10.97 -25.71 -14.62
C VAL A 325 10.28 -24.37 -14.27
N ASP A 326 9.27 -24.01 -15.07
CA ASP A 326 8.44 -22.82 -14.88
C ASP A 326 7.44 -23.04 -13.71
N GLN A 327 7.83 -22.66 -12.50
CA GLN A 327 7.01 -22.81 -11.27
C GLN A 327 5.64 -22.13 -11.39
N PHE A 328 5.57 -21.02 -12.13
CA PHE A 328 4.30 -20.37 -12.41
C PHE A 328 3.36 -21.28 -13.21
N LYS A 329 3.85 -21.98 -14.24
CA LYS A 329 3.04 -22.96 -14.99
C LYS A 329 2.58 -24.12 -14.11
N ILE A 330 3.44 -24.61 -13.21
CA ILE A 330 3.05 -25.66 -12.25
C ILE A 330 1.89 -25.18 -11.40
N TRP A 331 2.02 -24.02 -10.76
CA TRP A 331 0.95 -23.44 -9.94
C TRP A 331 -0.32 -23.21 -10.77
N ALA A 332 -0.20 -22.59 -11.95
CA ALA A 332 -1.31 -22.29 -12.84
C ALA A 332 -2.10 -23.55 -13.25
N ASN A 333 -1.40 -24.66 -13.49
CA ASN A 333 -2.02 -25.95 -13.83
C ASN A 333 -2.78 -26.59 -12.66
N THR A 334 -2.53 -26.18 -11.41
CA THR A 334 -3.31 -26.66 -10.26
C THR A 334 -4.62 -25.90 -10.04
N LEU A 335 -4.76 -24.70 -10.63
CA LEU A 335 -5.90 -23.80 -10.39
C LEU A 335 -7.26 -24.39 -10.82
N PRO A 336 -7.39 -25.16 -11.91
CA PRO A 336 -8.64 -25.85 -12.23
C PRO A 336 -9.12 -26.80 -11.12
N TYR A 337 -8.22 -27.34 -10.29
CA TYR A 337 -8.55 -28.32 -9.26
C TYR A 337 -8.62 -27.71 -7.85
N SER A 338 -7.79 -26.71 -7.57
CA SER A 338 -7.71 -26.03 -6.27
C SER A 338 -7.84 -24.50 -6.44
N PRO A 339 -8.99 -23.98 -6.91
CA PRO A 339 -9.13 -22.56 -7.11
C PRO A 339 -9.40 -21.83 -5.77
N GLY A 340 -8.84 -20.63 -5.63
CA GLY A 340 -9.18 -19.68 -4.57
C GLY A 340 -10.13 -18.58 -5.06
N ILE A 341 -10.63 -17.73 -4.15
CA ILE A 341 -11.53 -16.63 -4.50
C ILE A 341 -10.72 -15.42 -4.93
N VAL A 342 -10.75 -15.08 -6.22
CA VAL A 342 -9.97 -13.97 -6.79
C VAL A 342 -10.75 -12.67 -6.69
N GLN A 343 -12.02 -12.69 -7.10
CA GLN A 343 -12.95 -11.58 -7.00
C GLN A 343 -14.29 -12.06 -6.45
N TYR A 344 -15.00 -11.21 -5.73
CA TYR A 344 -16.25 -11.60 -5.08
C TYR A 344 -17.16 -10.41 -4.82
N THR A 345 -18.44 -10.69 -4.59
CA THR A 345 -19.38 -9.69 -4.07
C THR A 345 -19.80 -10.05 -2.66
N LEU A 346 -20.12 -9.03 -1.87
CA LEU A 346 -20.47 -9.16 -0.46
C LEU A 346 -21.89 -8.68 -0.19
N GLU A 347 -22.62 -9.42 0.63
CA GLU A 347 -23.87 -8.96 1.23
C GLU A 347 -23.75 -8.97 2.76
N PRO A 348 -24.28 -7.97 3.48
CA PRO A 348 -24.21 -7.96 4.94
C PRO A 348 -24.86 -9.20 5.57
N LEU A 349 -24.28 -9.70 6.68
CA LEU A 349 -24.71 -10.95 7.32
C LEU A 349 -26.21 -10.99 7.66
N HIS A 350 -26.80 -9.84 7.99
CA HIS A 350 -28.22 -9.73 8.35
C HIS A 350 -29.17 -10.08 7.18
N VAL A 351 -28.70 -10.08 5.93
CA VAL A 351 -29.53 -10.34 4.75
C VAL A 351 -30.04 -11.80 4.72
N LEU A 352 -29.31 -12.72 5.36
CA LEU A 352 -29.70 -14.13 5.53
C LEU A 352 -30.92 -14.35 6.44
N LEU A 353 -31.28 -13.39 7.29
CA LEU A 353 -32.46 -13.49 8.15
C LEU A 353 -33.71 -13.10 7.35
N LYS A 354 -34.85 -13.76 7.54
CA LYS A 354 -36.09 -13.40 6.84
C LYS A 354 -36.54 -11.97 7.19
N LYS A 355 -37.23 -11.28 6.27
CA LYS A 355 -37.69 -9.89 6.45
C LYS A 355 -38.55 -9.68 7.72
N GLY A 356 -39.32 -10.69 8.13
CA GLY A 356 -40.14 -10.66 9.35
C GLY A 356 -39.40 -10.94 10.65
N ASP A 357 -38.12 -11.35 10.62
CA ASP A 357 -37.35 -11.62 11.83
C ASP A 357 -36.91 -10.30 12.48
N PRO A 358 -37.32 -9.99 13.73
CA PRO A 358 -36.93 -8.75 14.40
C PRO A 358 -35.40 -8.63 14.56
N ARG A 359 -34.69 -9.77 14.66
CA ARG A 359 -33.23 -9.81 14.79
C ARG A 359 -32.51 -9.34 13.54
N ARG A 360 -33.18 -9.31 12.37
CA ARG A 360 -32.60 -8.78 11.13
C ARG A 360 -32.21 -7.31 11.29
N LYS A 361 -33.11 -6.50 11.86
CA LYS A 361 -32.88 -5.06 12.06
C LYS A 361 -31.80 -4.80 13.10
N THR A 362 -31.79 -5.56 14.19
CA THR A 362 -30.77 -5.41 15.24
C THR A 362 -29.40 -5.89 14.79
N LEU A 363 -29.31 -6.99 14.05
CA LEU A 363 -28.06 -7.48 13.49
C LEU A 363 -27.50 -6.48 12.47
N ARG A 364 -28.34 -5.86 11.64
CA ARG A 364 -27.93 -4.75 10.77
C ARG A 364 -27.29 -3.61 11.56
N LYS A 365 -27.93 -3.16 12.63
CA LYS A 365 -27.40 -2.10 13.51
C LYS A 365 -26.08 -2.50 14.15
N ALA A 366 -25.97 -3.74 14.62
CA ALA A 366 -24.75 -4.26 15.23
C ALA A 366 -23.57 -4.35 14.25
N VAL A 367 -23.79 -4.88 13.05
CA VAL A 367 -22.77 -4.92 11.98
C VAL A 367 -22.33 -3.50 11.61
N SER A 368 -23.28 -2.58 11.45
CA SER A 368 -22.98 -1.18 11.13
C SER A 368 -22.12 -0.53 12.21
N LYS A 369 -22.49 -0.69 13.49
CA LYS A 369 -21.71 -0.16 14.63
C LYS A 369 -20.33 -0.82 14.74
N TYR A 370 -20.24 -2.14 14.54
CA TYR A 370 -18.99 -2.89 14.57
C TYR A 370 -17.97 -2.38 13.55
N ILE A 371 -18.43 -2.10 12.32
CA ILE A 371 -17.58 -1.59 11.24
C ILE A 371 -17.09 -0.17 11.58
N LEU A 372 -18.00 0.70 11.98
CA LEU A 372 -17.68 2.10 12.28
C LEU A 372 -16.76 2.26 13.49
N SER A 373 -16.93 1.41 14.52
CA SER A 373 -16.07 1.46 15.71
C SER A 373 -14.63 1.00 15.45
N ARG A 374 -14.37 0.34 14.31
CA ARG A 374 -13.06 -0.17 13.89
C ARG A 374 -12.51 0.55 12.66
N THR A 375 -13.19 1.61 12.24
CA THR A 375 -12.75 2.44 11.15
C THR A 375 -11.76 3.48 11.68
N HIS A 376 -10.58 3.56 11.06
CA HIS A 376 -9.64 4.65 11.29
C HIS A 376 -10.04 5.85 10.41
N TRP A 377 -10.36 6.97 11.06
CA TRP A 377 -10.72 8.20 10.38
C TRP A 377 -9.49 9.09 10.29
N LYS A 378 -9.19 9.58 9.09
CA LYS A 378 -8.15 10.59 8.89
C LYS A 378 -8.82 11.95 8.78
N ASP A 379 -8.57 12.82 9.75
CA ASP A 379 -8.95 14.22 9.67
C ASP A 379 -7.96 14.94 8.75
N CYS A 380 -8.42 15.24 7.54
CA CYS A 380 -7.60 15.91 6.52
C CYS A 380 -7.79 17.43 6.56
N SER A 381 -8.46 17.98 7.58
CA SER A 381 -8.59 19.42 7.78
C SER A 381 -7.30 20.05 8.32
N GLN A 382 -6.50 19.30 9.08
CA GLN A 382 -5.24 19.76 9.69
C GLN A 382 -4.27 20.30 8.62
N PRO A 383 -3.55 21.40 8.88
CA PRO A 383 -2.54 21.92 7.96
C PRO A 383 -1.33 20.98 7.89
N CYS A 384 -0.62 21.01 6.75
CA CYS A 384 0.67 20.34 6.63
C CYS A 384 1.74 21.05 7.48
N ALA A 385 2.88 20.39 7.71
CA ALA A 385 4.00 21.01 8.40
C ALA A 385 4.49 22.27 7.65
N MET A 386 5.21 23.16 8.33
CA MET A 386 5.78 24.35 7.69
C MET A 386 6.68 23.94 6.51
N GLY A 387 6.54 24.64 5.38
CA GLY A 387 7.25 24.31 4.13
C GLY A 387 6.60 23.22 3.27
N GLN A 388 5.49 22.63 3.74
CA GLN A 388 4.67 21.69 2.98
C GLN A 388 3.33 22.28 2.58
N TYR A 389 2.72 21.72 1.55
CA TYR A 389 1.37 22.07 1.09
C TYR A 389 0.54 20.80 0.86
N LYS A 390 -0.79 20.93 0.93
CA LYS A 390 -1.71 19.82 0.63
C LYS A 390 -1.72 19.55 -0.88
N LYS A 391 -1.59 18.28 -1.28
CA LYS A 391 -1.68 17.93 -2.70
C LYS A 391 -3.06 18.30 -3.26
N PRO A 392 -3.16 18.93 -4.45
CA PRO A 392 -4.45 19.32 -5.05
C PRO A 392 -5.42 18.14 -5.24
N ASN A 393 -4.89 16.96 -5.57
CA ASN A 393 -5.68 15.76 -5.86
C ASN A 393 -5.97 14.92 -4.60
N ASN A 394 -5.32 15.21 -3.47
CA ASN A 394 -5.53 14.48 -2.22
C ASN A 394 -5.22 15.39 -1.00
N PRO A 395 -6.25 15.98 -0.36
CA PRO A 395 -6.05 16.90 0.76
C PRO A 395 -5.52 16.23 2.03
N CYS A 396 -5.48 14.89 2.06
CA CYS A 396 -4.95 14.09 3.16
C CYS A 396 -3.45 13.79 3.01
N GLU A 397 -2.81 14.27 1.94
CA GLU A 397 -1.39 14.12 1.67
C GLU A 397 -0.71 15.48 1.58
N CYS A 398 0.47 15.57 2.19
CA CYS A 398 1.34 16.73 2.14
C CYS A 398 2.46 16.51 1.12
N ALA A 399 2.93 17.59 0.50
CA ALA A 399 4.07 17.61 -0.41
C ALA A 399 4.96 18.82 -0.09
N CYS A 400 6.24 18.70 -0.38
CA CYS A 400 7.18 19.82 -0.26
C CYS A 400 7.24 20.64 -1.55
N TYR A 401 7.50 21.93 -1.41
CA TYR A 401 7.94 22.76 -2.53
C TYR A 401 9.34 22.27 -2.93
N GLY A 402 9.45 21.57 -4.06
CA GLY A 402 10.73 21.05 -4.55
C GLY A 402 11.76 22.18 -4.65
N SER A 403 12.96 21.93 -4.16
CA SER A 403 14.06 22.90 -4.11
C SER A 403 15.35 22.29 -4.68
N PRO A 404 16.42 23.09 -4.84
CA PRO A 404 17.74 22.55 -5.23
C PRO A 404 18.30 21.52 -4.23
N VAL A 405 17.83 21.55 -2.98
CA VAL A 405 18.31 20.66 -1.90
C VAL A 405 17.35 19.51 -1.56
N SER A 406 16.04 19.67 -1.83
CA SER A 406 15.00 18.71 -1.47
C SER A 406 14.04 18.39 -2.62
N THR A 407 13.51 17.17 -2.67
CA THR A 407 12.51 16.74 -3.65
C THR A 407 11.08 17.17 -3.26
N GLN A 408 10.10 16.91 -4.13
CA GLN A 408 8.68 17.17 -3.80
C GLN A 408 8.15 16.24 -2.69
N ASP A 409 8.84 15.13 -2.45
CA ASP A 409 8.57 14.20 -1.35
C ASP A 409 9.37 14.58 -0.09
N CYS A 410 9.90 15.80 -0.01
CA CYS A 410 10.69 16.28 1.12
C CYS A 410 12.03 15.55 1.32
N CYS A 411 12.52 14.78 0.35
CA CYS A 411 13.75 14.02 0.50
C CYS A 411 14.98 14.82 0.07
N PRO A 412 16.12 14.72 0.79
CA PRO A 412 17.37 15.36 0.36
C PRO A 412 17.85 14.77 -0.97
N ARG A 413 18.36 15.63 -1.86
CA ARG A 413 18.85 15.19 -3.18
C ARG A 413 20.26 14.58 -3.15
N GLN A 414 21.05 14.89 -2.12
CA GLN A 414 22.44 14.46 -2.01
C GLN A 414 22.79 14.18 -0.54
N ARG A 415 23.74 13.26 -0.34
CA ARG A 415 24.27 12.94 0.99
C ARG A 415 25.19 14.07 1.47
N GLY A 416 25.12 14.39 2.77
CA GLY A 416 25.99 15.40 3.37
C GLY A 416 25.44 16.83 3.39
N LEU A 417 24.20 17.04 2.93
CA LEU A 417 23.47 18.29 3.14
C LEU A 417 23.17 18.50 4.63
N ALA A 418 23.48 19.69 5.14
CA ALA A 418 23.14 20.11 6.49
C ALA A 418 22.75 21.59 6.52
N HIS A 419 22.00 21.99 7.53
CA HIS A 419 21.79 23.40 7.85
C HIS A 419 22.86 23.84 8.85
N LEU A 420 23.69 24.84 8.51
CA LEU A 420 24.81 25.28 9.35
C LEU A 420 24.53 26.66 9.94
N VAL A 421 24.39 26.71 11.26
CA VAL A 421 24.33 27.96 12.02
C VAL A 421 25.51 27.99 12.99
N VAL A 422 26.22 29.11 13.02
CA VAL A 422 27.35 29.35 13.93
C VAL A 422 27.01 30.53 14.83
N MET A 423 27.13 30.37 16.13
CA MET A 423 26.68 31.36 17.10
C MET A 423 27.54 31.39 18.36
N ASN A 424 27.23 32.33 19.26
CA ASN A 424 27.83 32.46 20.59
C ASN A 424 29.35 32.68 20.55
N PHE A 425 29.80 33.66 19.78
CA PHE A 425 31.22 33.99 19.69
C PHE A 425 31.67 34.81 20.90
N VAL A 426 32.76 34.38 21.53
CA VAL A 426 33.42 35.12 22.60
C VAL A 426 34.91 35.14 22.33
N ALA A 427 35.52 36.32 22.39
CA ALA A 427 36.97 36.45 22.47
C ALA A 427 37.38 37.02 23.83
N ARG A 428 38.60 36.72 24.24
CA ARG A 428 39.17 37.17 25.51
C ARG A 428 40.60 37.60 25.32
N ASP A 429 40.98 38.64 26.06
CA ASP A 429 42.33 39.18 26.12
C ASP A 429 42.91 39.55 24.74
N LEU A 430 42.06 40.06 23.84
CA LEU A 430 42.49 40.55 22.52
C LEU A 430 43.42 41.76 22.66
N TRP A 431 44.39 41.85 21.77
CA TRP A 431 45.31 42.99 21.70
C TRP A 431 45.65 43.28 20.23
N GLY A 432 44.95 44.25 19.63
CA GLY A 432 45.29 44.78 18.31
C GLY A 432 45.85 46.21 18.36
N ASP A 433 45.35 47.03 19.28
CA ASP A 433 45.75 48.42 19.42
C ASP A 433 46.91 48.66 20.43
N PRO A 434 47.93 49.48 20.10
CA PRO A 434 49.05 49.76 21.01
C PRO A 434 48.69 50.62 22.24
N SER A 435 47.58 51.35 22.19
CA SER A 435 47.27 52.41 23.18
C SER A 435 45.80 52.47 23.60
N ASN A 436 44.90 51.77 22.90
CA ASN A 436 43.48 51.68 23.22
C ASN A 436 43.05 50.20 23.27
N PRO A 437 41.88 49.90 23.87
CA PRO A 437 41.31 48.56 23.76
C PRO A 437 40.87 48.27 22.33
N THR A 438 40.96 47.00 21.93
CA THR A 438 40.75 46.50 20.56
C THR A 438 39.33 46.78 20.03
N ASP A 439 39.20 47.13 18.74
CA ASP A 439 37.94 47.37 18.00
C ASP A 439 37.58 46.15 17.13
N ALA A 440 37.32 45.01 17.77
CA ALA A 440 37.26 43.71 17.10
C ALA A 440 35.95 43.45 16.32
N TYR A 441 36.07 42.73 15.20
CA TYR A 441 34.96 42.12 14.46
C TYR A 441 35.34 40.75 13.88
N LEU A 442 34.35 40.00 13.37
CA LEU A 442 34.57 38.65 12.85
C LEU A 442 34.28 38.55 11.35
N LYS A 443 35.11 37.80 10.63
CA LYS A 443 34.78 37.24 9.30
C LYS A 443 34.68 35.73 9.42
N ILE A 444 33.55 35.16 9.03
CA ILE A 444 33.28 33.73 9.14
C ILE A 444 33.08 33.19 7.73
N LYS A 445 33.87 32.18 7.37
CA LYS A 445 33.93 31.64 6.01
C LYS A 445 33.61 30.15 6.03
N TYR A 446 32.75 29.73 5.11
CA TYR A 446 32.47 28.31 4.87
C TYR A 446 32.08 28.06 3.42
N GLY A 447 32.78 27.12 2.75
CA GLY A 447 32.67 26.94 1.31
C GLY A 447 32.97 28.25 0.56
N ASN A 448 32.00 28.70 -0.24
CA ASN A 448 32.11 29.95 -1.02
C ASN A 448 31.44 31.15 -0.33
N GLN A 449 31.00 31.01 0.91
CA GLN A 449 30.30 32.05 1.66
C GLN A 449 31.24 32.69 2.67
N GLU A 450 31.18 34.01 2.77
CA GLU A 450 31.84 34.83 3.80
C GLU A 450 30.79 35.75 4.42
N LEU A 451 30.64 35.68 5.74
CA LEU A 451 29.69 36.48 6.52
C LEU A 451 30.46 37.27 7.57
N ARG A 452 30.13 38.57 7.71
CA ARG A 452 30.77 39.47 8.66
C ARG A 452 29.85 39.73 9.86
N VAL A 453 30.41 39.65 11.07
CA VAL A 453 29.75 40.07 12.31
C VAL A 453 30.23 41.48 12.67
N GLY A 454 29.36 42.30 13.24
CA GLY A 454 29.64 43.72 13.52
C GLY A 454 30.78 43.96 14.52
N ILE A 455 31.32 45.18 14.46
CA ILE A 455 32.41 45.66 15.32
C ILE A 455 31.92 45.87 16.75
N VAL A 456 32.71 45.43 17.73
CA VAL A 456 32.56 45.77 19.14
C VAL A 456 33.69 46.72 19.50
N TRP A 457 33.35 47.99 19.66
CA TRP A 457 34.32 49.05 19.89
C TRP A 457 34.89 49.01 21.31
N ASN A 458 36.20 49.24 21.43
CA ASN A 458 36.98 49.50 22.64
C ASN A 458 36.79 48.41 23.69
N ASN A 459 37.00 47.14 23.31
CA ASN A 459 36.81 46.01 24.21
C ASN A 459 37.72 44.81 23.87
N ASP A 460 38.67 44.52 24.75
CA ASP A 460 39.59 43.36 24.64
C ASP A 460 38.91 42.01 24.93
N ASN A 461 37.66 42.02 25.42
CA ASN A 461 36.88 40.83 25.76
C ASN A 461 35.48 40.85 25.10
N PRO A 462 35.42 40.95 23.76
CA PRO A 462 34.16 41.13 23.06
C PRO A 462 33.32 39.85 23.05
N LYS A 463 32.00 40.04 23.00
CA LYS A 463 31.00 38.97 22.87
C LYS A 463 30.05 39.32 21.74
N TRP A 464 29.85 38.37 20.83
CA TRP A 464 28.87 38.49 19.76
C TRP A 464 27.78 37.44 19.94
N MET A 465 26.57 37.90 20.25
CA MET A 465 25.36 37.06 20.38
C MET A 465 24.63 36.89 19.04
N THR A 466 25.31 37.16 17.92
CA THR A 466 24.73 37.07 16.57
C THR A 466 24.76 35.63 16.09
N GLU A 467 23.62 35.15 15.60
CA GLU A 467 23.53 33.90 14.84
C GLU A 467 23.94 34.13 13.40
N VAL A 468 24.90 33.35 12.93
CA VAL A 468 25.43 33.41 11.57
C VAL A 468 24.96 32.17 10.82
N ASP A 469 23.90 32.36 10.04
CA ASP A 469 23.21 31.29 9.30
C ASP A 469 23.78 31.16 7.88
N PHE A 470 24.48 30.06 7.61
CA PHE A 470 24.99 29.70 6.28
C PHE A 470 23.94 28.99 5.42
N GLY A 471 22.75 28.74 5.95
CA GLY A 471 21.68 28.00 5.32
C GLY A 471 22.05 26.55 5.06
N ASN A 472 21.59 26.02 3.92
CA ASN A 472 21.88 24.65 3.52
C ASN A 472 23.25 24.56 2.85
N VAL A 473 24.15 23.75 3.42
CA VAL A 473 25.53 23.58 2.97
C VAL A 473 25.89 22.10 2.85
N MET A 474 26.98 21.81 2.13
CA MET A 474 27.52 20.45 1.99
C MET A 474 28.67 20.25 2.97
N LEU A 475 28.47 19.45 4.01
CA LEU A 475 29.50 19.17 5.01
C LEU A 475 30.76 18.48 4.43
N PRO A 476 30.63 17.42 3.59
CA PRO A 476 31.80 16.68 3.12
C PRO A 476 32.71 17.47 2.17
N SER A 477 32.15 18.43 1.42
CA SER A 477 32.86 19.19 0.39
C SER A 477 33.02 20.67 0.73
N GLY A 478 32.47 21.13 1.85
CA GLY A 478 32.47 22.54 2.25
C GLY A 478 33.81 23.04 2.82
N GLY A 479 34.76 22.13 3.08
CA GLY A 479 36.07 22.49 3.63
C GLY A 479 36.02 22.80 5.12
N ALA A 480 36.97 23.61 5.57
CA ALA A 480 37.00 24.11 6.95
C ALA A 480 36.07 25.33 7.10
N LEU A 481 35.41 25.41 8.25
CA LEU A 481 34.83 26.64 8.78
C LEU A 481 35.97 27.46 9.36
N THR A 482 36.19 28.63 8.77
CA THR A 482 37.24 29.57 9.19
C THR A 482 36.59 30.73 9.91
N VAL A 483 37.06 31.06 11.11
CA VAL A 483 36.69 32.27 11.84
C VAL A 483 37.93 33.12 11.97
N GLU A 484 37.87 34.32 11.42
CA GLU A 484 38.93 35.32 11.50
C GLU A 484 38.48 36.44 12.43
N VAL A 485 39.36 36.84 13.35
CA VAL A 485 39.17 37.99 14.24
C VAL A 485 40.01 39.13 13.69
N TRP A 486 39.36 40.26 13.42
CA TRP A 486 39.98 41.44 12.82
C TRP A 486 39.83 42.64 13.75
N ASP A 487 40.82 43.53 13.77
CA ASP A 487 40.74 44.84 14.40
C ASP A 487 40.37 45.90 13.37
N ALA A 488 39.50 46.84 13.73
CA ALA A 488 39.02 47.87 12.80
C ALA A 488 39.74 49.20 13.03
N ASP A 489 40.50 49.66 12.03
CA ASP A 489 41.26 50.91 12.11
C ASP A 489 40.58 52.07 11.37
N ASP A 490 40.58 53.27 11.97
CA ASP A 490 40.08 54.47 11.28
C ASP A 490 41.15 55.06 10.35
N GLY A 491 40.96 54.89 9.04
CA GLY A 491 41.82 55.47 8.00
C GLY A 491 43.02 54.62 7.58
N TRP A 492 43.16 53.40 8.12
CA TRP A 492 44.18 52.41 7.77
C TRP A 492 43.54 51.06 7.35
N ASN A 493 44.35 50.04 7.05
CA ASN A 493 43.84 48.71 6.74
C ASN A 493 43.66 47.91 8.04
N ASP A 494 42.47 47.38 8.27
CA ASP A 494 42.16 46.45 9.36
C ASP A 494 43.21 45.33 9.52
N ASP A 495 43.63 45.07 10.76
CA ASP A 495 44.62 44.05 11.11
C ASP A 495 43.96 42.70 11.47
N LEU A 496 44.52 41.59 10.95
CA LEU A 496 44.08 40.24 11.32
C LEU A 496 44.74 39.82 12.65
N LEU A 497 43.94 39.73 13.71
CA LEU A 497 44.40 39.36 15.05
C LEU A 497 44.57 37.85 15.24
N GLY A 498 43.77 37.05 14.54
CA GLY A 498 43.86 35.60 14.64
C GLY A 498 42.87 34.87 13.74
N MET A 499 43.16 33.59 13.49
CA MET A 499 42.34 32.73 12.64
C MET A 499 42.20 31.34 13.27
N CYS A 500 40.98 30.80 13.29
CA CYS A 500 40.74 29.42 13.66
C CYS A 500 40.02 28.66 12.54
N GLU A 501 40.43 27.41 12.33
CA GLU A 501 39.82 26.51 11.35
C GLU A 501 39.29 25.25 12.04
N ARG A 502 38.07 24.87 11.69
CA ARG A 502 37.42 23.66 12.16
C ARG A 502 36.63 23.00 11.05
N THR A 503 36.71 21.68 10.93
CA THR A 503 35.83 20.93 10.03
C THR A 503 34.50 20.69 10.75
N PRO A 504 33.37 21.25 10.27
CA PRO A 504 32.09 21.05 10.94
C PRO A 504 31.65 19.59 10.87
N MET A 505 31.08 19.09 11.96
CA MET A 505 30.45 17.77 12.05
C MET A 505 28.99 17.93 12.44
N SER A 506 28.14 16.95 12.10
CA SER A 506 26.73 16.95 12.49
C SER A 506 26.58 17.03 14.02
N GLY A 507 25.56 17.75 14.47
CA GLY A 507 25.28 18.00 15.89
C GLY A 507 25.73 19.38 16.35
N THR A 508 25.64 19.61 17.66
CA THR A 508 26.08 20.85 18.32
C THR A 508 27.48 20.66 18.87
N HIS A 509 28.41 21.52 18.45
CA HIS A 509 29.81 21.43 18.85
C HIS A 509 30.30 22.76 19.40
N GLU A 510 30.97 22.72 20.55
CA GLU A 510 31.71 23.88 21.06
C GLU A 510 33.16 23.79 20.57
N GLY A 511 33.69 24.89 20.07
CA GLY A 511 35.07 25.00 19.61
C GLY A 511 35.82 26.01 20.44
N THR A 512 36.97 25.64 20.99
CA THR A 512 37.90 26.61 21.58
C THR A 512 39.22 26.53 20.84
N GLN A 513 39.76 27.67 20.41
CA GLN A 513 41.14 27.75 19.91
C GLN A 513 41.88 28.79 20.72
N LYS A 514 43.05 28.39 21.23
CA LYS A 514 44.00 29.24 21.92
C LYS A 514 45.20 29.35 21.01
N ASP A 515 45.42 30.52 20.42
CA ASP A 515 46.64 30.77 19.67
C ASP A 515 47.74 31.27 20.62
N ASP A 516 49.01 30.98 20.32
CA ASP A 516 50.16 31.39 21.15
C ASP A 516 50.38 32.93 21.15
N THR A 517 49.56 33.65 20.40
CA THR A 517 49.30 35.09 20.49
C THR A 517 47.87 35.35 21.01
N MET A 518 47.71 35.21 22.32
CA MET A 518 46.60 35.72 23.18
C MET A 518 45.24 36.00 22.52
N ALA A 519 44.53 34.94 22.11
CA ALA A 519 43.07 35.01 21.95
C ALA A 519 42.45 33.63 22.20
N VAL A 520 41.41 33.56 23.03
CA VAL A 520 40.54 32.38 23.16
C VAL A 520 39.23 32.68 22.44
N VAL A 521 39.06 32.19 21.21
CA VAL A 521 37.77 32.22 20.53
C VAL A 521 36.98 30.99 20.95
N VAL A 522 35.89 31.20 21.69
CA VAL A 522 34.90 30.15 21.97
C VAL A 522 33.82 30.26 20.90
N ILE A 523 33.78 29.28 20.00
CA ILE A 523 32.60 28.95 19.20
C ILE A 523 31.66 28.26 20.18
N GLY A 524 30.72 29.00 20.75
CA GLY A 524 29.86 28.48 21.80
C GLY A 524 29.02 27.30 21.30
N GLU A 525 28.47 27.36 20.08
CA GLU A 525 27.77 26.22 19.47
C GLU A 525 27.79 26.35 17.94
N ALA A 526 28.31 25.33 17.26
CA ALA A 526 28.07 25.08 15.84
C ALA A 526 27.04 23.96 15.74
N GLU A 527 25.80 24.29 15.33
CA GLU A 527 24.74 23.30 15.16
C GLU A 527 24.59 22.97 13.68
N ALA A 528 25.17 21.84 13.28
CA ALA A 528 24.89 21.24 11.99
C ALA A 528 23.73 20.25 12.17
N ARG A 529 22.50 20.70 11.94
CA ARG A 529 21.36 19.77 11.89
C ARG A 529 21.40 19.05 10.56
N THR A 530 21.59 17.72 10.58
CA THR A 530 21.00 16.90 9.52
C THR A 530 19.51 17.20 9.57
N GLN A 531 18.98 17.86 8.54
CA GLN A 531 17.55 18.06 8.46
C GLN A 531 16.90 16.67 8.45
N THR A 532 16.29 16.30 9.58
CA THR A 532 15.30 15.24 9.63
C THR A 532 14.09 15.81 8.93
N TRP A 533 14.02 15.56 7.62
CA TRP A 533 12.81 15.72 6.87
C TRP A 533 11.87 14.62 7.39
N GLY A 534 10.99 15.01 8.32
CA GLY A 534 10.13 14.08 9.06
C GLY A 534 9.09 13.39 8.21
#